data_AF-A0A356VUT0-F1
#
_entry.id   AF-A0A356VUT0-F1
#
_cell.length_a   1.000
_cell.length_b   1.000
_cell.length_c   1.000
_cell.angle_alpha   90.00
_cell.angle_beta   90.00
_cell.angle_gamma   90.00
#
_symmetry.space_group_name_H-M   'P 1'
#
loop_
_entity.id
_entity.type
_entity.pdbx_description
1 polymer ?
#
loop_
_entity_poly.entity_id
_entity_poly.type
_entity_poly.pdbx_seq_one_letter_code
_entity_poly.pdbx_strand_id
1 'polypeptide(L)'
;MYGKFNFGYYLVAFSLNVHASSNYDLCIADGQNVLNTGKSEGSTAAEAIEQKMTVAQCFTELDKIKAKYGDKTKGLNPSSVMTPEDKLAWSNLFDAIDYKQFRGTAYMMAIYYR
;
A
#
# COMPACT_ATOMS: atom_id res chain seq x y z
N MET A 1 40.37 37.64 -22.90
CA MET A 1 41.03 37.09 -21.69
C MET A 1 40.11 36.04 -21.09
N TYR A 2 40.62 34.82 -20.92
CA TYR A 2 39.89 33.64 -20.43
C TYR A 2 39.51 33.77 -18.95
N GLY A 3 38.28 33.43 -18.60
CA GLY A 3 37.84 33.18 -17.22
C GLY A 3 36.94 31.95 -17.21
N LYS A 4 37.52 30.78 -16.92
CA LYS A 4 36.86 29.48 -16.90
C LYS A 4 35.83 29.43 -15.76
N PHE A 5 34.55 29.24 -16.09
CA PHE A 5 33.52 28.86 -15.11
C PHE A 5 33.72 27.38 -14.77
N ASN A 6 34.29 27.11 -13.58
CA ASN A 6 34.27 25.78 -12.98
C ASN A 6 32.87 25.51 -12.45
N PHE A 7 32.04 24.86 -13.26
CA PHE A 7 30.76 24.30 -12.83
C PHE A 7 31.05 23.03 -12.03
N GLY A 8 31.31 23.19 -10.73
CA GLY A 8 31.42 22.09 -9.79
C GLY A 8 30.04 21.45 -9.60
N TYR A 9 29.77 20.37 -10.33
CA TYR A 9 28.63 19.49 -10.05
C TYR A 9 28.86 18.82 -8.69
N TYR A 10 28.29 19.38 -7.62
CA TYR A 10 28.03 18.62 -6.41
C TYR A 10 26.85 17.68 -6.68
N LEU A 11 27.15 16.48 -7.18
CA LEU A 11 26.22 15.36 -7.08
C LEU A 11 26.24 14.91 -5.61
N VAL A 12 25.38 15.51 -4.79
CA VAL A 12 25.00 14.91 -3.51
C VAL A 12 24.24 13.64 -3.87
N ALA A 13 24.98 12.54 -3.98
CA ALA A 13 24.40 11.21 -3.90
C ALA A 13 23.79 11.10 -2.50
N PHE A 14 22.50 11.46 -2.39
CA PHE A 14 21.71 10.97 -1.28
C PHE A 14 21.78 9.46 -1.39
N SER A 15 22.60 8.85 -0.54
CA SER A 15 22.53 7.43 -0.23
C SER A 15 21.13 7.19 0.32
N LEU A 16 20.19 6.91 -0.60
CA LEU A 16 18.91 6.35 -0.25
C LEU A 16 19.27 5.06 0.46
N ASN A 17 19.05 5.04 1.77
CA ASN A 17 18.87 3.80 2.50
C ASN A 17 17.65 3.14 1.87
N VAL A 18 17.86 2.39 0.79
CA VAL A 18 16.93 1.38 0.28
C VAL A 18 16.90 0.31 1.36
N HIS A 19 16.16 0.57 2.44
CA HIS A 19 15.53 -0.53 3.11
C HIS A 19 14.56 -1.10 2.10
N ALA A 20 14.81 -2.34 1.67
CA ALA A 20 13.85 -3.10 0.89
C ALA A 20 12.54 -3.08 1.68
N SER A 21 11.56 -2.32 1.20
CA SER A 21 10.24 -2.26 1.80
C SER A 21 9.63 -3.65 1.73
N SER A 22 9.04 -4.12 2.85
CA SER A 22 8.45 -5.46 2.86
C SER A 22 7.26 -5.53 1.90
N ASN A 23 6.90 -6.73 1.45
CA ASN A 23 5.69 -6.91 0.64
C ASN A 23 4.44 -6.34 1.33
N TYR A 24 4.36 -6.47 2.66
CA TYR A 24 3.30 -5.87 3.47
C TYR A 24 3.28 -4.35 3.27
N ASP A 25 4.41 -3.67 3.49
CA ASP A 25 4.51 -2.22 3.38
C ASP A 25 4.21 -1.73 1.96
N LEU A 26 4.68 -2.44 0.94
CA LEU A 26 4.41 -2.13 -0.47
C LEU A 26 2.92 -2.27 -0.81
N CYS A 27 2.24 -3.30 -0.28
CA CYS A 27 0.80 -3.47 -0.46
C CYS A 27 0.01 -2.32 0.16
N ILE A 28 0.36 -1.89 1.38
CA ILE A 28 -0.27 -0.74 2.04
C ILE A 28 -0.03 0.54 1.23
N ALA A 29 1.22 0.77 0.81
CA ALA A 29 1.60 1.96 0.07
C ALA A 29 0.86 2.06 -1.28
N ASP A 30 0.75 0.96 -2.03
CA ASP A 30 -0.01 0.93 -3.28
C ASP A 30 -1.49 1.23 -3.04
N GLY A 31 -2.12 0.58 -2.06
CA GLY A 31 -3.53 0.80 -1.76
C GLY A 31 -3.83 2.24 -1.34
N GLN A 32 -2.95 2.85 -0.54
CA GLN A 32 -3.07 4.25 -0.17
C GLN A 32 -2.84 5.20 -1.34
N ASN A 33 -1.92 4.88 -2.26
CA ASN A 33 -1.74 5.66 -3.47
C ASN A 33 -3.03 5.66 -4.31
N VAL A 34 -3.64 4.48 -4.51
CA VAL A 34 -4.92 4.34 -5.22
C VAL A 34 -6.04 5.13 -4.55
N LEU A 35 -6.18 5.03 -3.23
CA LEU A 35 -7.21 5.78 -2.49
C LEU A 35 -7.01 7.30 -2.63
N ASN A 36 -5.78 7.77 -2.42
CA ASN A 36 -5.48 9.20 -2.43
C ASN A 36 -5.64 9.81 -3.83
N THR A 37 -5.18 9.13 -4.88
CA THR A 37 -5.43 9.57 -6.26
C THR A 37 -6.91 9.50 -6.61
N GLY A 38 -7.63 8.46 -6.18
CA GLY A 38 -9.08 8.38 -6.37
C GLY A 38 -9.81 9.57 -5.74
N LYS A 39 -9.36 9.99 -4.55
CA LYS A 39 -9.88 11.16 -3.83
C LYS A 39 -9.55 12.48 -4.53
N SER A 40 -8.31 12.67 -5.02
CA SER A 40 -7.88 13.95 -5.60
C SER A 40 -8.25 14.11 -7.08
N GLU A 41 -8.18 13.03 -7.85
CA GLU A 41 -8.19 13.06 -9.32
C GLU A 41 -9.33 12.19 -9.92
N GLY A 42 -9.98 11.37 -9.10
CA GLY A 42 -11.09 10.50 -9.53
C GLY A 42 -10.67 9.10 -9.98
N SER A 43 -11.66 8.28 -10.31
CA SER A 43 -11.47 6.85 -10.59
C SER A 43 -10.58 6.57 -11.81
N THR A 44 -10.71 7.34 -12.89
CA THR A 44 -9.88 7.14 -14.10
C THR A 44 -8.39 7.31 -13.80
N ALA A 45 -8.02 8.28 -12.97
CA ALA A 45 -6.62 8.48 -12.57
C ALA A 45 -6.13 7.37 -11.64
N ALA A 46 -6.98 6.94 -10.69
CA ALA A 46 -6.67 5.83 -9.80
C ALA A 46 -6.44 4.51 -10.55
N GLU A 47 -7.26 4.23 -11.58
CA GLU A 47 -7.14 3.03 -12.41
C GLU A 47 -5.91 3.03 -13.32
N ALA A 48 -5.36 4.21 -13.63
CA ALA A 48 -4.14 4.35 -14.42
C ALA A 48 -2.84 4.12 -13.61
N ILE A 49 -2.94 3.96 -12.29
CA ILE A 49 -1.77 3.77 -11.42
C ILE A 49 -1.15 2.40 -11.67
N GLU A 50 0.16 2.40 -11.97
CA GLU A 50 0.97 1.20 -11.90
C GLU A 50 1.17 0.79 -10.44
N GLN A 51 0.69 -0.40 -10.09
CA GLN A 51 0.78 -0.95 -8.74
C GLN A 51 2.00 -1.86 -8.63
N LYS A 52 2.84 -1.66 -7.61
CA LYS A 52 4.09 -2.41 -7.42
C LYS A 52 3.85 -3.87 -7.05
N MET A 53 2.83 -4.11 -6.24
CA MET A 53 2.41 -5.43 -5.80
C MET A 53 1.11 -5.83 -6.49
N THR A 54 1.00 -7.09 -6.89
CA THR A 54 -0.27 -7.65 -7.33
C THR A 54 -1.21 -7.85 -6.14
N VAL A 55 -2.52 -7.82 -6.40
CA VAL A 55 -3.55 -8.14 -5.38
C VAL A 55 -3.32 -9.54 -4.77
N ALA A 56 -2.90 -10.52 -5.58
CA ALA A 56 -2.59 -11.87 -5.11
C ALA A 56 -1.41 -11.91 -4.12
N GLN A 57 -0.36 -11.13 -4.35
CA GLN A 57 0.76 -11.01 -3.40
C GLN A 57 0.30 -10.38 -2.09
N CYS A 58 -0.59 -9.39 -2.12
CA CYS A 58 -1.14 -8.80 -0.91
C CYS A 58 -2.03 -9.76 -0.13
N PHE A 59 -2.86 -10.57 -0.80
CA PHE A 59 -3.59 -11.65 -0.14
C PHE A 59 -2.66 -12.69 0.49
N THR A 60 -1.51 -12.97 -0.13
CA THR A 60 -0.50 -13.87 0.46
C THR A 60 0.03 -13.30 1.79
N GLU A 61 0.31 -12.00 1.88
CA GLU A 61 0.70 -11.37 3.15
C GLU A 61 -0.44 -11.40 4.19
N LEU A 62 -1.69 -11.26 3.75
CA LEU A 62 -2.87 -11.33 4.62
C LEU A 62 -3.06 -12.74 5.20
N ASP A 63 -2.82 -13.77 4.39
CA ASP A 63 -2.86 -15.16 4.82
C ASP A 63 -1.72 -15.53 5.79
N LYS A 64 -0.54 -14.91 5.68
CA LYS A 64 0.52 -15.07 6.70
C LYS A 64 0.09 -14.60 8.08
N ILE A 65 -0.68 -13.51 8.16
CA ILE A 65 -1.23 -13.03 9.44
C ILE A 65 -2.24 -14.04 9.99
N LYS A 66 -3.16 -14.52 9.13
CA LYS A 66 -4.18 -15.52 9.52
C LYS A 66 -3.58 -16.85 9.94
N ALA A 67 -2.50 -17.29 9.30
CA ALA A 67 -1.84 -18.57 9.58
C ALA A 67 -1.38 -18.72 11.03
N LYS A 68 -1.07 -17.62 11.73
CA LYS A 68 -0.73 -17.60 13.17
C LYS A 68 -1.84 -18.17 14.06
N TYR A 69 -3.09 -18.11 13.59
CA TYR A 69 -4.29 -18.48 14.34
C TYR A 69 -4.89 -19.82 13.88
N GLY A 70 -4.42 -20.36 12.75
CA GLY A 70 -4.80 -21.67 12.23
C GLY A 70 -6.32 -21.88 12.17
N ASP A 71 -6.79 -22.98 12.76
CA ASP A 71 -8.20 -23.38 12.73
C ASP A 71 -9.14 -22.40 13.46
N LYS A 72 -8.62 -21.53 14.31
CA LYS A 72 -9.43 -20.54 15.04
C LYS A 72 -10.09 -19.51 14.12
N THR A 73 -9.59 -19.35 12.89
CA THR A 73 -10.20 -18.44 11.91
C THR A 73 -11.23 -19.12 11.00
N LYS A 74 -11.39 -20.45 11.07
CA LYS A 74 -12.32 -21.18 10.19
C LYS A 74 -13.76 -20.87 10.57
N GLY A 75 -14.56 -20.40 9.60
CA GLY A 75 -15.98 -20.07 9.80
C GLY A 75 -16.23 -18.84 10.69
N LEU A 76 -15.18 -18.11 11.05
CA LEU A 76 -15.24 -16.90 11.87
C LEU A 76 -14.60 -15.74 11.12
N ASN A 77 -15.00 -14.52 11.47
CA ASN A 77 -14.23 -13.34 11.08
C ASN A 77 -12.84 -13.45 11.76
N PRO A 78 -11.72 -13.52 11.01
CA PRO A 78 -10.39 -13.71 11.60
C PRO A 78 -10.04 -12.70 12.69
N SER A 79 -10.57 -11.47 12.60
CA SER A 79 -10.33 -10.41 13.57
C SER A 79 -10.89 -10.67 14.97
N SER A 80 -11.74 -11.69 15.18
CA SER A 80 -12.30 -12.04 16.49
C SER A 80 -11.35 -12.85 17.37
N VAL A 81 -10.33 -13.48 16.78
CA VAL A 81 -9.36 -14.33 17.50
C VAL A 81 -7.94 -13.78 17.47
N MET A 82 -7.73 -12.67 16.74
CA MET A 82 -6.45 -11.99 16.60
C MET A 82 -6.09 -11.15 17.83
N THR A 83 -4.79 -11.00 18.10
CA THR A 83 -4.33 -9.93 19.01
C THR A 83 -4.66 -8.56 18.41
N PRO A 84 -4.70 -7.48 19.23
CA PRO A 84 -4.93 -6.13 18.72
C PRO A 84 -3.98 -5.72 17.60
N GLU A 85 -2.70 -6.09 17.70
CA GLU A 85 -1.65 -5.73 16.74
C GLU A 85 -1.85 -6.45 15.40
N ASP A 86 -2.08 -7.77 15.44
CA ASP A 86 -2.33 -8.56 14.22
C ASP A 86 -3.67 -8.18 13.57
N LYS A 87 -4.67 -7.84 14.38
CA LYS A 87 -5.96 -7.34 13.90
C LYS A 87 -5.79 -6.02 13.14
N LEU A 88 -4.98 -5.10 13.67
CA LEU A 88 -4.68 -3.84 13.00
C LEU A 88 -3.94 -4.08 11.69
N ALA A 89 -2.90 -4.91 11.69
CA ALA A 89 -2.15 -5.26 10.48
C ALA A 89 -3.05 -5.93 9.43
N TRP A 90 -3.90 -6.87 9.85
CA TRP A 90 -4.86 -7.53 8.99
C TRP A 90 -5.86 -6.54 8.39
N SER A 91 -6.43 -5.63 9.20
CA SER A 91 -7.39 -4.62 8.74
C SER A 91 -6.75 -3.68 7.72
N ASN A 92 -5.56 -3.16 8.00
CA ASN A 92 -4.86 -2.26 7.08
C ASN A 92 -4.60 -2.92 5.74
N LEU A 93 -4.19 -4.19 5.75
CA LEU A 93 -3.91 -4.93 4.52
C LEU A 93 -5.19 -5.29 3.76
N PHE A 94 -6.26 -5.64 4.48
CA PHE A 94 -7.58 -5.86 3.89
C PHE A 94 -8.09 -4.60 3.17
N ASP A 95 -8.04 -3.45 3.85
CA ASP A 95 -8.43 -2.16 3.27
C ASP A 95 -7.57 -1.80 2.06
N ALA A 96 -6.25 -1.99 2.14
CA ALA A 96 -5.35 -1.74 1.01
C ALA A 96 -5.69 -2.63 -0.19
N ILE A 97 -6.02 -3.90 0.03
CA ILE A 97 -6.45 -4.83 -1.02
C ILE A 97 -7.77 -4.38 -1.66
N ASP A 98 -8.72 -3.88 -0.88
CA ASP A 98 -9.96 -3.31 -1.39
C ASP A 98 -9.68 -2.09 -2.27
N TYR A 99 -8.83 -1.17 -1.81
CA TYR A 99 -8.46 0.02 -2.58
C TYR A 99 -7.77 -0.35 -3.89
N LYS A 100 -6.82 -1.29 -3.86
CA LYS A 100 -6.11 -1.79 -5.06
C LYS A 100 -7.04 -2.42 -6.10
N GLN A 101 -8.20 -2.92 -5.67
CA GLN A 101 -9.23 -3.45 -6.55
C GLN A 101 -10.29 -2.41 -6.95
N PHE A 102 -10.11 -1.15 -6.55
CA PHE A 102 -11.06 -0.06 -6.74
C PHE A 102 -12.42 -0.37 -6.08
N ARG A 103 -12.37 -0.93 -4.87
CA ARG A 103 -13.51 -1.43 -4.08
C ARG A 103 -13.42 -0.96 -2.63
N GLY A 104 -14.44 -1.32 -1.86
CA GLY A 104 -14.54 -0.99 -0.44
C GLY A 104 -15.18 0.36 -0.22
N THR A 105 -15.82 0.52 0.94
CA THR A 105 -16.59 1.71 1.26
C THR A 105 -15.73 2.96 1.23
N ALA A 106 -14.53 2.94 1.80
CA ALA A 106 -13.69 4.14 1.85
C ALA A 106 -13.23 4.60 0.46
N TYR A 107 -12.89 3.68 -0.45
CA TYR A 107 -12.60 4.03 -1.84
C TYR A 107 -13.82 4.61 -2.55
N MET A 108 -14.98 3.95 -2.44
CA MET A 108 -16.22 4.42 -3.07
C MET A 108 -16.63 5.80 -2.56
N MET A 109 -16.50 6.04 -1.25
CA MET A 109 -16.75 7.36 -0.66
C MET A 109 -15.74 8.39 -1.16
N ALA A 110 -14.45 8.03 -1.26
CA ALA A 110 -13.40 8.92 -1.73
C ALA A 110 -13.61 9.38 -3.18
N ILE A 111 -14.02 8.48 -4.08
CA ILE A 111 -14.27 8.84 -5.49
C ILE A 111 -15.60 9.58 -5.67
N TYR A 112 -16.63 9.27 -4.87
CA TYR A 112 -17.97 9.82 -5.04
C TYR A 112 -18.12 11.22 -4.44
N TYR A 113 -17.46 11.48 -3.31
CA TYR A 113 -17.53 12.75 -2.56
C TYR A 113 -16.26 13.59 -2.68
N ARG A 114 -15.50 13.40 -3.76
CA ARG A 114 -14.33 14.20 -4.11
C ARG A 114 -14.63 15.70 -4.16
#